data_AF-Q2HEY4-F1
#
_entry.id   AF-Q2HEY4-F1
#
_cell.length_a   1.000
_cell.length_b   1.000
_cell.length_c   1.000
_cell.angle_alpha   90.00
_cell.angle_beta   90.00
_cell.angle_gamma   90.00
#
_symmetry.space_group_name_H-M   'P 1'
#
loop_
_entity.id
_entity.type
_entity.pdbx_description
1 polymer ?
#
loop_
_entity_poly.entity_id
_entity_poly.type
_entity_poly.pdbx_seq_one_letter_code
_entity_poly.pdbx_strand_id
1 'polypeptide(L)'
;MLPPVPRDYQSATEYRFGENQVNDIIHFAGCRREGFPPCVIWFPQASIPRLRQTNTGARRVVDALSQYQVVASHGLIGLCALLRTRLAATVSLLDFHRVLCTEACALCGDFSGGIVSLPTWSRCCFRCLWAAPETQIRSLGGVRKLFDFSKVQLASLHPFKTLGGICTREAPPQSPRAVVSLHQATLLAGQQKEDCSAYSDNWKGQKYNFLGACELPYYNRRTGEAEHGGIFCAGCELAFEERADKTGDAAAWAVQACDTMLSKEAFLEHFKWCKELPVRCNTHSIFDRTTLDHNPPQPIPSVNTSTNTNTNPQNKLNPTQPNPPPPQKMNLAVFSAKPYDRDFLTLANSTLPTHHTLTFHDFPLTADTAPLASGADAVCVFVNDALSAPVLQTLHAGGTRAILLRCAGYNHVDLAEAERLGLAVANVPAYAPEAVAEFAAALLQTLNRRTHRARGPMLINTSRGGLVRTESVIAALKSKHLGGLALDVYEAEAALFYQDHSAEIIQDDELMRLMTFPNVVVCGHQAFFTEEALTEIAECTMRNLDDFYNRIPCKNALVKEGHVLARRESLPVRI
;
A
#
# COMPACT_ATOMS: atom_id res chain seq x y z
N MET A 1 -1.60 29.83 -3.76
CA MET A 1 -1.62 30.22 -2.34
C MET A 1 -2.57 29.30 -1.60
N LEU A 2 -2.05 28.45 -0.71
CA LEU A 2 -2.88 27.70 0.24
C LEU A 2 -3.28 28.65 1.39
N PRO A 3 -4.49 28.54 1.95
CA PRO A 3 -4.91 29.39 3.05
C PRO A 3 -4.08 29.07 4.32
N PRO A 4 -3.94 30.03 5.25
CA PRO A 4 -3.25 29.77 6.50
C PRO A 4 -4.00 28.70 7.30
N VAL A 5 -3.23 27.79 7.87
CA VAL A 5 -3.70 26.74 8.78
C VAL A 5 -4.42 27.39 9.98
N PRO A 6 -5.65 26.97 10.34
CA PRO A 6 -6.37 27.51 11.49
C PRO A 6 -5.55 27.38 12.78
N ARG A 7 -5.67 28.35 13.70
CA ARG A 7 -4.92 28.37 14.98
C ARG A 7 -5.20 27.14 15.88
N ASP A 8 -6.24 26.37 15.57
CA ASP A 8 -6.65 25.16 16.29
C ASP A 8 -6.30 23.86 15.56
N TYR A 9 -5.51 23.92 14.48
CA TYR A 9 -5.03 22.73 13.78
C TYR A 9 -3.86 22.10 14.55
N GLN A 10 -4.15 21.04 15.29
CA GLN A 10 -3.10 20.14 15.78
C GLN A 10 -2.65 19.22 14.64
N SER A 11 -1.35 19.22 14.36
CA SER A 11 -0.72 18.27 13.46
C SER A 11 -0.93 16.83 13.97
N ALA A 12 -1.06 15.84 13.08
CA ALA A 12 -1.04 14.41 13.43
C ALA A 12 0.20 13.98 14.24
N THR A 13 1.22 14.85 14.35
CA THR A 13 2.41 14.66 15.20
C THR A 13 2.19 15.01 16.68
N GLU A 14 1.06 15.63 17.03
CA GLU A 14 0.66 15.97 18.42
C GLU A 14 -0.43 15.04 18.97
N TYR A 15 -1.01 14.17 18.13
CA TYR A 15 -2.04 13.21 18.54
C TYR A 15 -1.42 12.10 19.40
N ARG A 16 -1.90 11.97 20.65
CA ARG A 16 -1.66 10.77 21.48
C ARG A 16 -2.77 9.77 21.18
N PHE A 17 -2.46 8.70 20.46
CA PHE A 17 -3.42 7.62 20.28
C PHE A 17 -3.75 6.97 21.62
N GLY A 18 -5.03 6.85 21.93
CA GLY A 18 -5.50 6.07 23.07
C GLY A 18 -5.34 4.58 22.80
N GLU A 19 -5.17 3.78 23.86
CA GLU A 19 -4.94 2.33 23.78
C GLU A 19 -6.03 1.59 22.97
N ASN A 20 -7.27 2.06 23.06
CA ASN A 20 -8.42 1.50 22.31
C ASN A 20 -8.35 1.79 20.81
N GLN A 21 -8.00 3.01 20.40
CA GLN A 21 -7.87 3.38 18.99
C GLN A 21 -6.72 2.64 18.30
N VAL A 22 -5.64 2.37 19.05
CA VAL A 22 -4.53 1.55 18.57
C VAL A 22 -4.95 0.09 18.43
N ASN A 23 -5.73 -0.44 19.36
CA ASN A 23 -6.29 -1.80 19.24
C ASN A 23 -7.22 -1.94 18.04
N ASP A 24 -8.00 -0.93 17.69
CA ASP A 24 -8.84 -0.94 16.49
C ASP A 24 -7.98 -0.93 15.20
N ILE A 25 -6.91 -0.13 15.17
CA ILE A 25 -5.94 -0.11 14.06
C ILE A 25 -5.17 -1.44 13.95
N ILE A 26 -4.81 -2.07 15.08
CA ILE A 26 -4.18 -3.41 15.12
C ILE A 26 -5.15 -4.49 14.67
N HIS A 27 -6.43 -4.40 15.04
CA HIS A 27 -7.45 -5.36 14.63
C HIS A 27 -7.72 -5.26 13.12
N PHE A 28 -7.56 -4.06 12.55
CA PHE A 28 -7.63 -3.81 11.11
C PHE A 28 -6.35 -4.24 10.35
N ALA A 29 -5.17 -4.03 10.92
CA ALA A 29 -3.87 -4.38 10.30
C ALA A 29 -3.36 -5.80 10.60
N GLY A 30 -3.93 -6.48 11.60
CA GLY A 30 -3.50 -7.78 12.12
C GLY A 30 -4.02 -9.00 11.35
N CYS A 31 -4.87 -8.81 10.33
CA CYS A 31 -5.24 -9.88 9.42
C CYS A 31 -4.09 -10.20 8.45
N ARG A 32 -3.04 -10.90 8.93
CA ARG A 32 -2.10 -11.61 8.07
C ARG A 32 -2.83 -12.76 7.39
N ARG A 33 -3.13 -12.64 6.09
CA ARG A 33 -3.28 -13.79 5.19
C ARG A 33 -2.04 -13.84 4.29
N GLU A 34 -1.40 -15.01 4.22
CA GLU A 34 -0.29 -15.24 3.30
C GLU A 34 -0.71 -14.90 1.87
N GLY A 35 0.03 -14.01 1.20
CA GLY A 35 -0.19 -13.64 -0.20
C GLY A 35 -0.48 -12.17 -0.52
N PHE A 36 -0.64 -11.27 0.47
CA PHE A 36 -0.98 -9.86 0.20
C PHE A 36 0.19 -8.87 0.29
N PRO A 37 0.29 -7.85 -0.61
CA PRO A 37 1.11 -6.66 -0.40
C PRO A 37 0.40 -5.67 0.56
N PRO A 38 1.14 -4.78 1.25
CA PRO A 38 0.62 -4.06 2.41
C PRO A 38 -0.29 -2.87 2.05
N CYS A 39 -1.41 -2.78 2.78
CA CYS A 39 -2.29 -1.62 2.86
C CYS A 39 -1.51 -0.32 3.15
N VAL A 40 -1.77 0.72 2.36
CA VAL A 40 -1.17 2.05 2.51
C VAL A 40 -1.80 2.77 3.72
N ILE A 41 -1.25 2.54 4.90
CA ILE A 41 -1.46 3.45 6.04
C ILE A 41 -0.30 4.46 6.03
N TRP A 42 -0.63 5.73 5.80
CA TRP A 42 0.34 6.81 5.74
C TRP A 42 0.75 7.22 7.16
N PHE A 43 1.79 6.60 7.69
CA PHE A 43 2.46 7.10 8.89
C PHE A 43 3.65 7.98 8.49
N PRO A 44 3.72 9.24 8.94
CA PRO A 44 4.97 9.99 8.96
C PRO A 44 6.00 9.17 9.74
N GLN A 45 7.25 9.13 9.28
CA GLN A 45 8.30 8.33 9.92
C GLN A 45 8.48 8.69 11.41
N ALA A 46 8.18 9.94 11.78
CA ALA A 46 8.18 10.44 13.16
C ALA A 46 7.16 9.76 14.09
N SER A 47 6.09 9.18 13.56
CA SER A 47 4.96 8.62 14.31
C SER A 47 5.14 7.13 14.62
N ILE A 48 5.97 6.42 13.83
CA ILE A 48 6.18 4.97 13.92
C ILE A 48 6.83 4.53 15.24
N PRO A 49 7.89 5.20 15.75
CA PRO A 49 8.48 4.84 17.04
C PRO A 49 7.48 4.99 18.19
N ARG A 50 6.60 6.00 18.13
CA ARG A 50 5.55 6.23 19.13
C ARG A 50 4.49 5.15 19.06
N LEU A 51 4.01 4.81 17.87
CA LEU A 51 3.07 3.70 17.65
C LEU A 51 3.65 2.37 18.18
N ARG A 52 4.92 2.08 17.88
CA ARG A 52 5.63 0.88 18.36
C ARG A 52 5.78 0.81 19.89
N GLN A 53 5.72 1.95 20.58
CA GLN A 53 5.82 2.06 22.04
C GLN A 53 4.47 2.02 22.76
N THR A 54 3.34 2.05 22.04
CA THR A 54 2.00 2.09 22.64
C THR A 54 1.61 0.78 23.32
N ASN A 55 1.67 -0.35 22.63
CA ASN A 55 1.44 -1.68 23.20
C ASN A 55 2.14 -2.79 22.39
N THR A 56 2.10 -4.03 22.87
CA THR A 56 2.75 -5.19 22.23
C THR A 56 2.14 -5.57 20.88
N GLY A 57 0.84 -5.33 20.67
CA GLY A 57 0.17 -5.56 19.39
C GLY A 57 0.62 -4.58 18.32
N ALA A 58 0.69 -3.29 18.64
CA ALA A 58 1.17 -2.24 17.73
C ALA A 58 2.62 -2.47 17.35
N ARG A 59 3.43 -2.91 18.32
CA ARG A 59 4.82 -3.32 18.10
C ARG A 59 4.91 -4.46 17.09
N ARG A 60 4.10 -5.52 17.26
CA ARG A 60 4.06 -6.67 16.33
C ARG A 60 3.61 -6.29 14.92
N VAL A 61 2.64 -5.38 14.79
CA VAL A 61 2.16 -4.88 13.49
C VAL A 61 3.24 -4.08 12.78
N VAL A 62 3.87 -3.12 13.47
CA VAL A 62 4.97 -2.32 12.90
C VAL A 62 6.16 -3.22 12.54
N ASP A 63 6.54 -4.13 13.43
CA ASP A 63 7.64 -5.07 13.19
C ASP A 63 7.29 -6.12 12.10
N ALA A 64 6.00 -6.26 11.70
CA ALA A 64 5.56 -7.14 10.61
C ALA A 64 5.66 -6.48 9.23
N LEU A 65 5.78 -5.16 9.14
CA LEU A 65 5.86 -4.46 7.86
C LEU A 65 7.23 -4.71 7.23
N SER A 66 7.26 -5.33 6.05
CA SER A 66 8.51 -5.64 5.34
C SER A 66 9.34 -4.39 5.06
N GLN A 67 8.70 -3.27 4.69
CA GLN A 67 9.39 -1.99 4.50
C GLN A 67 10.03 -1.49 5.80
N TYR A 68 9.35 -1.64 6.94
CA TYR A 68 9.90 -1.23 8.23
C TYR A 68 11.06 -2.11 8.65
N GLN A 69 10.98 -3.44 8.44
CA GLN A 69 12.08 -4.35 8.74
C GLN A 69 13.34 -3.99 7.96
N VAL A 70 13.23 -3.74 6.65
CA VAL A 70 14.36 -3.36 5.80
C VAL A 70 14.93 -2.00 6.22
N VAL A 71 14.06 -1.02 6.52
CA VAL A 71 14.49 0.31 6.98
C VAL A 71 15.12 0.27 8.38
N ALA A 72 14.61 -0.55 9.29
CA ALA A 72 15.18 -0.70 10.64
C ALA A 72 16.53 -1.41 10.61
N SER A 73 16.69 -2.40 9.73
CA SER A 73 17.93 -3.18 9.60
C SER A 73 19.02 -2.43 8.84
N HIS A 74 18.68 -1.73 7.75
CA HIS A 74 19.67 -1.15 6.83
C HIS A 74 19.61 0.38 6.75
N GLY A 75 18.47 1.00 7.09
CA GLY A 75 18.25 2.45 6.96
C GLY A 75 18.39 3.25 8.26
N LEU A 76 18.87 2.65 9.35
CA LEU A 76 18.82 3.26 10.69
C LEU A 76 19.54 4.62 10.76
N ILE A 77 20.65 4.78 10.03
CA ILE A 77 21.43 6.03 9.99
C ILE A 77 20.60 7.16 9.36
N GLY A 78 20.01 6.93 8.18
CA GLY A 78 19.13 7.91 7.54
C GLY A 78 17.87 8.22 8.35
N LEU A 79 17.33 7.22 9.05
CA LEU A 79 16.21 7.41 9.98
C LEU A 79 16.60 8.33 11.15
N CYS A 80 17.75 8.08 11.76
CA CYS A 80 18.28 8.94 12.82
C CYS A 80 18.55 10.36 12.32
N ALA A 81 19.06 10.50 11.09
CA ALA A 81 19.29 11.79 10.45
C ALA A 81 17.98 12.58 10.31
N LEU A 82 16.93 11.98 9.74
CA LEU A 82 15.61 12.59 9.60
C LEU A 82 15.00 13.03 10.94
N LEU A 83 15.14 12.21 11.98
CA LEU A 83 14.62 12.52 13.31
C LEU A 83 15.37 13.68 13.96
N ARG A 84 16.71 13.71 13.82
CA ARG A 84 17.57 14.78 14.37
C ARG A 84 17.39 16.11 13.64
N THR A 85 17.15 16.09 12.33
CA THR A 85 16.88 17.30 11.53
C THR A 85 15.41 17.74 11.58
N ARG A 86 14.52 16.92 12.17
CA ARG A 86 13.06 17.11 12.21
C ARG A 86 12.38 17.06 10.83
N LEU A 87 13.03 16.47 9.84
CA LEU A 87 12.48 16.24 8.50
C LEU A 87 11.70 14.92 8.40
N ALA A 88 11.73 14.07 9.44
CA ALA A 88 10.95 12.83 9.49
C ALA A 88 9.42 13.02 9.36
N ALA A 89 8.90 14.23 9.57
CA ALA A 89 7.49 14.53 9.40
C ALA A 89 7.06 14.66 7.93
N THR A 90 8.00 14.93 7.02
CA THR A 90 7.73 15.12 5.58
C THR A 90 8.05 13.87 4.75
N VAL A 91 8.55 12.81 5.37
CA VAL A 91 8.97 11.56 4.72
C VAL A 91 8.14 10.40 5.25
N SER A 92 7.45 9.70 4.35
CA SER A 92 6.70 8.48 4.70
C SER A 92 7.63 7.26 4.77
N LEU A 93 7.19 6.19 5.45
CA LEU A 93 7.92 4.91 5.46
C LEU A 93 8.13 4.35 4.05
N LEU A 94 7.15 4.52 3.17
CA LEU A 94 7.22 4.05 1.80
C LEU A 94 8.23 4.86 0.99
N ASP A 95 8.27 6.18 1.15
CA ASP A 95 9.26 7.03 0.47
C ASP A 95 10.66 6.77 0.99
N PHE A 96 10.82 6.54 2.30
CA PHE A 96 12.07 6.08 2.88
C PHE A 96 12.51 4.76 2.22
N HIS A 97 11.65 3.75 2.19
CA HIS A 97 11.96 2.46 1.61
C HIS A 97 12.24 2.53 0.09
N ARG A 98 11.53 3.38 -0.65
CA ARG A 98 11.78 3.64 -2.08
C ARG A 98 13.17 4.21 -2.30
N VAL A 99 13.54 5.26 -1.56
CA VAL A 99 14.88 5.84 -1.62
C VAL A 99 15.90 4.78 -1.23
N LEU A 100 15.69 4.01 -0.15
CA LEU A 100 16.58 2.93 0.25
C LEU A 100 16.84 1.91 -0.87
N CYS A 101 15.81 1.57 -1.65
CA CYS A 101 15.89 0.64 -2.78
C CYS A 101 16.22 1.27 -4.15
N THR A 102 16.54 2.57 -4.20
CA THR A 102 16.97 3.21 -5.44
C THR A 102 18.49 3.16 -5.52
N GLU A 103 19.06 2.80 -6.67
CA GLU A 103 20.52 2.72 -6.86
C GLU A 103 21.08 4.02 -7.46
N ALA A 104 20.38 4.51 -8.48
CA ALA A 104 20.75 5.65 -9.28
C ALA A 104 20.56 6.99 -8.56
N CYS A 105 21.37 7.95 -8.96
CA CYS A 105 21.24 9.36 -8.66
C CYS A 105 19.95 9.88 -9.30
N ALA A 106 19.10 10.53 -8.51
CA ALA A 106 17.83 11.09 -8.99
C ALA A 106 18.01 12.26 -9.97
N LEU A 107 19.23 12.81 -10.08
CA LEU A 107 19.52 14.00 -10.88
C LEU A 107 20.25 13.68 -12.19
N CYS A 108 21.23 12.77 -12.18
CA CYS A 108 22.01 12.42 -13.37
C CYS A 108 21.88 10.96 -13.84
N GLY A 109 21.24 10.08 -13.06
CA GLY A 109 21.10 8.66 -13.38
C GLY A 109 22.30 7.78 -13.05
N ASP A 110 23.49 8.36 -12.79
CA ASP A 110 24.69 7.60 -12.38
C ASP A 110 24.55 6.99 -10.99
N PHE A 111 25.42 6.06 -10.62
CA PHE A 111 25.42 5.45 -9.29
C PHE A 111 25.56 6.51 -8.19
N SER A 112 24.68 6.48 -7.19
CA SER A 112 24.58 7.53 -6.17
C SER A 112 25.50 7.33 -4.96
N GLY A 113 26.16 6.18 -4.82
CA GLY A 113 27.15 5.97 -3.78
C GLY A 113 26.63 5.89 -2.35
N GLY A 114 25.32 5.84 -2.17
CA GLY A 114 24.73 5.81 -0.83
C GLY A 114 24.54 7.17 -0.19
N ILE A 115 24.54 8.29 -0.93
CA ILE A 115 24.23 9.61 -0.36
C ILE A 115 22.79 10.01 -0.64
N VAL A 116 22.12 10.57 0.38
CA VAL A 116 20.79 11.15 0.28
C VAL A 116 20.81 12.61 0.72
N SER A 117 20.26 13.49 -0.11
CA SER A 117 19.98 14.88 0.25
C SER A 117 18.79 14.92 1.20
N LEU A 118 18.98 15.46 2.42
CA LEU A 118 17.90 15.56 3.41
C LEU A 118 16.76 16.51 3.00
N PRO A 119 17.01 17.70 2.42
CA PRO A 119 15.92 18.61 2.03
C PRO A 119 14.97 18.03 0.99
N THR A 120 15.50 17.28 0.02
CA THR A 120 14.72 16.71 -1.09
C THR A 120 14.36 15.25 -0.86
N TRP A 121 14.94 14.62 0.16
CA TRP A 121 14.89 13.19 0.43
C TRP A 121 15.11 12.34 -0.84
N SER A 122 16.15 12.70 -1.60
CA SER A 122 16.49 12.04 -2.87
C SER A 122 17.95 11.59 -2.88
N ARG A 123 18.21 10.44 -3.54
CA ARG A 123 19.57 9.97 -3.76
C ARG A 123 20.29 10.85 -4.75
N CYS A 124 21.54 11.18 -4.44
CA CYS A 124 22.38 11.97 -5.33
C CYS A 124 23.82 11.48 -5.25
N CYS A 125 24.49 11.41 -6.40
CA CYS A 125 25.92 11.18 -6.43
C CYS A 125 26.68 12.41 -5.88
N PHE A 126 27.95 12.21 -5.50
CA PHE A 126 28.79 13.27 -4.93
C PHE A 126 28.83 14.54 -5.80
N ARG A 127 28.99 14.38 -7.13
CA ARG A 127 29.00 15.49 -8.10
C ARG A 127 27.70 16.29 -8.08
N CYS A 128 26.55 15.61 -8.04
CA CYS A 128 25.24 16.28 -8.02
C CYS A 128 24.94 16.90 -6.65
N LEU A 129 25.38 16.30 -5.54
CA LEU A 129 25.30 16.95 -4.23
C LEU A 129 26.06 18.29 -4.23
N TRP A 130 27.16 18.34 -4.98
CA TRP A 130 28.03 19.50 -4.99
C TRP A 130 27.55 20.60 -5.94
N ALA A 131 27.12 20.24 -7.15
CA ALA A 131 26.82 21.20 -8.23
C ALA A 131 25.33 21.45 -8.48
N ALA A 132 24.43 20.54 -8.10
CA ALA A 132 23.02 20.67 -8.48
C ALA A 132 22.33 21.80 -7.68
N PRO A 133 21.53 22.66 -8.33
CA PRO A 133 20.78 23.73 -7.65
C PRO A 133 19.85 23.22 -6.54
N GLU A 134 19.23 22.06 -6.74
CA GLU A 134 18.23 21.46 -5.86
C GLU A 134 18.82 21.01 -4.52
N THR A 135 20.11 20.67 -4.50
CA THR A 135 20.85 20.22 -3.32
C THR A 135 21.59 21.36 -2.62
N GLN A 136 21.58 22.58 -3.18
CA GLN A 136 22.26 23.72 -2.58
C GLN A 136 21.56 24.18 -1.31
N ILE A 137 22.33 24.23 -0.23
CA ILE A 137 21.87 24.61 1.10
C ILE A 137 22.67 25.82 1.59
N ARG A 138 21.98 26.74 2.26
CA ARG A 138 22.60 27.92 2.88
C ARG A 138 22.07 28.13 4.28
N SER A 139 22.86 28.80 5.12
CA SER A 139 22.40 29.23 6.44
C SER A 139 21.19 30.17 6.30
N LEU A 140 20.24 30.06 7.23
CA LEU A 140 19.05 30.90 7.25
C LEU A 140 19.39 32.40 7.26
N GLY A 141 20.45 32.78 7.98
CA GLY A 141 20.96 34.16 8.01
C GLY A 141 21.59 34.60 6.69
N GLY A 142 22.21 33.67 5.94
CA GLY A 142 22.75 33.94 4.61
C GLY A 142 21.65 34.18 3.58
N VAL A 143 20.61 33.34 3.56
CA VAL A 143 19.46 33.50 2.65
C VAL A 143 18.68 34.76 2.94
N ARG A 144 18.50 35.11 4.22
CA ARG A 144 17.87 36.38 4.61
C ARG A 144 18.62 37.58 4.05
N LYS A 145 19.96 37.58 4.08
CA LYS A 145 20.77 38.68 3.53
C LYS A 145 20.77 38.70 2.01
N LEU A 146 20.70 37.54 1.37
CA LEU A 146 20.83 37.40 -0.08
C LEU A 146 19.55 37.79 -0.83
N PHE A 147 18.37 37.46 -0.28
CA PHE A 147 17.07 37.75 -0.91
C PHE A 147 16.25 38.81 -0.17
N ASP A 148 16.82 39.45 0.85
CA ASP A 148 16.17 40.43 1.73
C ASP A 148 14.78 39.99 2.26
N PHE A 149 14.67 38.72 2.65
CA PHE A 149 13.39 38.14 3.06
C PHE A 149 12.88 38.69 4.40
N SER A 150 11.58 38.99 4.42
CA SER A 150 10.84 39.27 5.66
C SER A 150 10.77 38.03 6.58
N LYS A 151 10.45 38.26 7.87
CA LYS A 151 10.26 37.16 8.84
C LYS A 151 9.18 36.16 8.41
N VAL A 152 8.15 36.63 7.69
CA VAL A 152 7.04 35.77 7.21
C VAL A 152 7.52 34.88 6.06
N GLN A 153 8.26 35.43 5.10
CA GLN A 153 8.84 34.65 3.99
C GLN A 153 9.87 33.63 4.46
N LEU A 154 10.65 33.95 5.50
CA LEU A 154 11.58 32.99 6.11
C LEU A 154 10.86 31.82 6.79
N ALA A 155 9.67 32.05 7.35
CA ALA A 155 8.88 30.98 7.98
C ALA A 155 8.32 29.98 6.95
N SER A 156 8.07 30.42 5.69
CA SER A 156 7.58 29.54 4.62
C SER A 156 8.64 28.61 4.00
N LEU A 157 9.93 28.82 4.29
CA LEU A 157 11.02 28.05 3.65
C LEU A 157 11.42 26.78 4.42
N HIS A 158 10.66 26.35 5.42
CA HIS A 158 10.88 25.12 6.19
C HIS A 158 12.36 24.86 6.58
N PRO A 159 12.99 25.76 7.36
CA PRO A 159 14.38 25.58 7.76
C PRO A 159 14.55 24.37 8.67
N PHE A 160 15.66 23.65 8.51
CA PHE A 160 16.02 22.51 9.35
C PHE A 160 17.43 22.69 9.95
N LYS A 161 17.72 21.94 11.01
CA LYS A 161 19.05 21.96 11.63
C LYS A 161 19.96 20.98 10.90
N THR A 162 21.17 21.42 10.57
CA THR A 162 22.20 20.53 10.02
C THR A 162 22.53 19.39 10.98
N LEU A 163 23.01 18.28 10.42
CA LEU A 163 23.67 17.25 11.23
C LEU A 163 24.96 17.83 11.82
N GLY A 164 25.23 17.55 13.09
CA GLY A 164 26.52 17.89 13.70
C GLY A 164 27.57 16.87 13.30
N GLY A 165 28.79 17.31 12.96
CA GLY A 165 29.87 16.40 12.57
C GLY A 165 31.06 17.09 11.91
N ILE A 166 32.04 16.28 11.54
CA ILE A 166 33.23 16.65 10.77
C ILE A 166 32.89 16.41 9.29
N CYS A 167 32.85 17.47 8.47
CA CYS A 167 32.56 17.33 7.03
C CYS A 167 33.80 17.15 6.16
N THR A 168 34.98 17.39 6.71
CA THR A 168 36.28 17.28 6.05
C THR A 168 37.26 16.82 7.11
N ARG A 169 38.21 15.92 6.79
CA ARG A 169 39.15 15.30 7.76
C ARG A 169 39.84 16.30 8.71
N GLU A 170 39.97 17.56 8.30
CA GLU A 170 40.68 18.60 9.03
C GLU A 170 39.78 19.62 9.76
N ALA A 171 38.45 19.50 9.66
CA ALA A 171 37.55 20.50 10.25
C ALA A 171 37.07 20.10 11.66
N PRO A 172 37.06 21.04 12.63
CA PRO A 172 36.48 20.77 13.94
C PRO A 172 34.97 20.48 13.83
N PRO A 173 34.42 19.68 14.76
CA PRO A 173 32.99 19.37 14.78
C PRO A 173 32.17 20.65 14.87
N GLN A 174 31.27 20.86 13.90
CA GLN A 174 30.46 22.09 13.86
C GLN A 174 29.17 21.95 14.68
N SER A 175 28.83 23.01 15.40
CA SER A 175 27.53 23.14 16.05
C SER A 175 26.39 23.11 15.00
N PRO A 176 25.27 22.42 15.26
CA PRO A 176 24.11 22.42 14.37
C PRO A 176 23.62 23.83 14.04
N ARG A 177 23.47 24.16 12.75
CA ARG A 177 23.00 25.46 12.26
C ARG A 177 21.66 25.32 11.54
N ALA A 178 20.83 26.35 11.64
CA ALA A 178 19.60 26.43 10.86
C ALA A 178 19.95 26.74 9.40
N VAL A 179 19.56 25.85 8.51
CA VAL A 179 19.82 25.92 7.08
C VAL A 179 18.55 25.71 6.29
N VAL A 180 18.59 26.11 5.01
CA VAL A 180 17.45 26.07 4.11
C VAL A 180 17.90 25.81 2.67
N SER A 181 17.02 25.19 1.87
CA SER A 181 17.27 24.97 0.45
C SER A 181 17.30 26.32 -0.29
N LEU A 182 18.39 26.56 -1.02
CA LEU A 182 18.52 27.74 -1.87
C LEU A 182 17.52 27.70 -3.02
N HIS A 183 17.26 26.52 -3.58
CA HIS A 183 16.25 26.33 -4.63
C HIS A 183 14.85 26.76 -4.17
N GLN A 184 14.42 26.34 -2.97
CA GLN A 184 13.14 26.78 -2.40
C GLN A 184 13.09 28.29 -2.16
N ALA A 185 14.20 28.88 -1.70
CA ALA A 185 14.31 30.32 -1.54
C ALA A 185 14.17 31.06 -2.87
N THR A 186 14.85 30.61 -3.92
CA THR A 186 14.75 31.20 -5.27
C THR A 186 13.32 31.10 -5.82
N LEU A 187 12.66 29.95 -5.68
CA LEU A 187 11.26 29.78 -6.09
C LEU A 187 10.32 30.75 -5.36
N LEU A 188 10.56 31.00 -4.07
CA LEU A 188 9.76 31.92 -3.26
C LEU A 188 10.04 33.41 -3.59
N ALA A 189 11.26 33.73 -4.03
CA ALA A 189 11.65 35.07 -4.47
C ALA A 189 11.12 35.43 -5.88
N GLY A 190 10.66 34.45 -6.66
CA GLY A 190 10.10 34.68 -8.00
C GLY A 190 11.13 35.06 -9.07
N GLN A 191 12.43 34.87 -8.82
CA GLN A 191 13.47 35.14 -9.81
C GLN A 191 13.65 33.94 -10.77
N GLN A 192 13.73 34.21 -12.08
CA GLN A 192 14.08 33.20 -13.08
C GLN A 192 15.53 32.71 -12.89
N LYS A 193 15.77 31.49 -13.39
CA LYS A 193 16.93 30.60 -13.22
C LYS A 193 18.34 31.19 -13.46
N GLU A 194 18.48 32.43 -13.91
CA GLU A 194 19.70 32.87 -14.61
C GLU A 194 20.85 33.40 -13.73
N ASP A 195 20.62 33.77 -12.46
CA ASP A 195 21.70 34.33 -11.61
C ASP A 195 22.22 33.42 -10.48
N CYS A 196 21.65 32.21 -10.28
CA CYS A 196 22.03 31.37 -9.15
C CYS A 196 23.40 30.67 -9.29
N SER A 197 23.94 30.53 -10.51
CA SER A 197 25.26 29.95 -10.77
C SER A 197 26.41 30.86 -10.32
N ALA A 198 26.22 32.19 -10.31
CA ALA A 198 27.24 33.14 -9.87
C ALA A 198 27.55 33.06 -8.36
N TYR A 199 26.69 32.39 -7.57
CA TYR A 199 26.82 32.28 -6.12
C TYR A 199 27.34 30.91 -5.65
N SER A 200 27.65 29.99 -6.57
CA SER A 200 28.13 28.64 -6.27
C SER A 200 29.62 28.54 -5.96
N ASP A 201 30.43 29.54 -6.32
CA ASP A 201 31.90 29.42 -6.41
C ASP A 201 32.67 29.54 -5.09
N ASN A 202 31.97 29.62 -3.95
CA ASN A 202 32.61 29.80 -2.66
C ASN A 202 32.56 28.50 -1.83
N TRP A 203 33.72 27.84 -1.67
CA TRP A 203 33.94 26.62 -0.87
C TRP A 203 33.25 26.65 0.50
N LYS A 204 33.19 27.82 1.16
CA LYS A 204 32.51 28.00 2.46
C LYS A 204 31.01 27.73 2.44
N GLY A 205 30.35 27.93 1.31
CA GLY A 205 28.92 27.71 1.14
C GLY A 205 28.57 26.24 0.87
N GLN A 206 29.41 25.53 0.13
CA GLN A 206 29.20 24.14 -0.28
C GLN A 206 29.33 23.15 0.89
N LYS A 207 30.01 23.53 1.97
CA LYS A 207 30.07 22.77 3.24
C LYS A 207 28.68 22.46 3.83
N TYR A 208 27.69 23.33 3.58
CA TYR A 208 26.33 23.12 4.07
C TYR A 208 25.58 22.02 3.31
N ASN A 209 25.96 21.71 2.07
CA ASN A 209 25.34 20.64 1.29
C ASN A 209 25.65 19.28 1.93
N PHE A 210 26.90 19.07 2.35
CA PHE A 210 27.31 17.88 3.12
C PHE A 210 26.61 17.80 4.47
N LEU A 211 26.56 18.90 5.21
CA LEU A 211 25.85 18.99 6.49
C LEU A 211 24.32 18.76 6.39
N GLY A 212 23.77 18.87 5.18
CA GLY A 212 22.38 18.60 4.84
C GLY A 212 22.17 17.32 4.02
N ALA A 213 23.17 16.44 3.99
CA ALA A 213 23.07 15.10 3.42
C ALA A 213 23.36 14.05 4.50
N CYS A 214 22.95 12.81 4.25
CA CYS A 214 23.33 11.68 5.09
C CYS A 214 23.64 10.45 4.24
N GLU A 215 24.40 9.54 4.84
CA GLU A 215 24.63 8.22 4.28
C GLU A 215 23.39 7.34 4.44
N LEU A 216 23.00 6.68 3.35
CA LEU A 216 21.95 5.67 3.29
C LEU A 216 22.38 4.57 2.31
N PRO A 217 22.55 3.31 2.74
CA PRO A 217 23.02 2.24 1.88
C PRO A 217 21.99 1.91 0.80
N TYR A 218 22.41 1.40 -0.35
CA TYR A 218 21.48 0.90 -1.37
C TYR A 218 21.09 -0.53 -1.01
N TYR A 219 19.79 -0.78 -0.83
CA TYR A 219 19.27 -2.13 -0.59
C TYR A 219 18.77 -2.76 -1.89
N ASN A 220 19.45 -3.80 -2.34
CA ASN A 220 19.06 -4.54 -3.53
C ASN A 220 17.98 -5.55 -3.18
N ARG A 221 16.77 -5.32 -3.69
CA ARG A 221 15.60 -6.19 -3.42
C ARG A 221 15.74 -7.61 -3.94
N ARG A 222 16.57 -7.82 -4.97
CA ARG A 222 16.75 -9.13 -5.61
C ARG A 222 17.74 -10.00 -4.86
N THR A 223 18.82 -9.42 -4.35
CA THR A 223 19.86 -10.15 -3.62
C THR A 223 19.61 -10.16 -2.12
N GLY A 224 18.83 -9.22 -1.60
CA GLY A 224 18.59 -9.05 -0.16
C GLY A 224 19.78 -8.42 0.58
N GLU A 225 20.78 -7.93 -0.15
CA GLU A 225 22.00 -7.33 0.40
C GLU A 225 21.94 -5.80 0.33
N ALA A 226 22.56 -5.15 1.31
CA ALA A 226 22.72 -3.71 1.37
C ALA A 226 24.16 -3.32 1.04
N GLU A 227 24.36 -2.49 0.02
CA GLU A 227 25.66 -1.92 -0.32
C GLU A 227 25.88 -0.64 0.50
N HIS A 228 26.83 -0.72 1.43
CA HIS A 228 27.15 0.34 2.38
C HIS A 228 28.26 1.25 1.86
N GLY A 229 27.87 2.43 1.39
CA GLY A 229 28.78 3.45 0.88
C GLY A 229 29.35 3.10 -0.48
N GLY A 230 29.49 4.09 -1.36
CA GLY A 230 30.22 3.93 -2.61
C GLY A 230 31.72 3.98 -2.37
N ILE A 231 32.47 3.25 -3.21
CA ILE A 231 33.91 3.12 -3.07
C ILE A 231 34.59 4.31 -3.77
N PHE A 232 35.54 4.94 -3.06
CA PHE A 232 36.40 5.95 -3.64
C PHE A 232 37.78 5.38 -3.94
N CYS A 233 38.35 5.79 -5.07
CA CYS A 233 39.75 5.55 -5.35
C CYS A 233 40.60 6.53 -4.54
N ALA A 234 41.40 6.03 -3.60
CA ALA A 234 42.26 6.85 -2.75
C ALA A 234 43.31 7.66 -3.54
N GLY A 235 43.79 7.13 -4.68
CA GLY A 235 44.70 7.87 -5.57
C GLY A 235 44.03 9.07 -6.24
N CYS A 236 42.76 8.92 -6.61
CA CYS A 236 41.94 10.02 -7.13
C CYS A 236 41.62 11.03 -6.02
N GLU A 237 41.24 10.56 -4.82
CA GLU A 237 40.96 11.43 -3.66
C GLU A 237 42.16 12.32 -3.30
N LEU A 238 43.38 11.78 -3.26
CA LEU A 238 44.60 12.57 -3.04
C LEU A 238 44.84 13.59 -4.16
N ALA A 239 44.60 13.21 -5.42
CA ALA A 239 44.70 14.12 -6.55
C ALA A 239 43.67 15.27 -6.50
N PHE A 240 42.51 15.05 -5.86
CA PHE A 240 41.52 16.08 -5.59
C PHE A 240 41.98 17.03 -4.47
N GLU A 241 42.46 16.50 -3.34
CA GLU A 241 42.94 17.30 -2.21
C GLU A 241 44.16 18.17 -2.58
N GLU A 242 45.12 17.65 -3.36
CA GLU A 242 46.31 18.41 -3.80
C GLU A 242 46.02 19.47 -4.87
N ARG A 243 44.93 19.34 -5.62
CA ARG A 243 44.59 20.23 -6.76
C ARG A 243 43.41 21.16 -6.48
N ALA A 244 42.66 20.96 -5.38
CA ALA A 244 41.52 21.80 -4.98
C ALA A 244 41.90 23.27 -4.68
N ASP A 245 43.17 23.55 -4.36
CA ASP A 245 43.68 24.91 -4.14
C ASP A 245 44.07 25.66 -5.45
N LYS A 246 43.93 25.03 -6.63
CA LYS A 246 44.26 25.65 -7.93
C LYS A 246 43.00 25.94 -8.75
N THR A 247 42.83 27.18 -9.21
CA THR A 247 41.70 27.62 -10.03
C THR A 247 41.88 27.25 -11.52
N GLY A 248 40.81 26.83 -12.20
CA GLY A 248 40.76 26.59 -13.65
C GLY A 248 40.51 25.12 -14.05
N ASP A 249 40.81 24.78 -15.31
CA ASP A 249 40.56 23.46 -15.94
C ASP A 249 41.17 22.26 -15.19
N ALA A 250 42.20 22.50 -14.37
CA ALA A 250 42.81 21.48 -13.51
C ALA A 250 41.86 20.96 -12.41
N ALA A 251 40.93 21.79 -11.92
CA ALA A 251 39.90 21.39 -10.97
C ALA A 251 38.78 20.60 -11.65
N ALA A 252 38.38 20.99 -12.87
CA ALA A 252 37.38 20.28 -13.66
C ALA A 252 37.85 18.86 -14.03
N TRP A 253 39.11 18.71 -14.44
CA TRP A 253 39.71 17.40 -14.72
C TRP A 253 39.89 16.55 -13.46
N ALA A 254 40.27 17.12 -12.31
CA ALA A 254 40.35 16.37 -11.04
C ALA A 254 38.96 15.90 -10.58
N VAL A 255 37.91 16.70 -10.76
CA VAL A 255 36.51 16.34 -10.47
C VAL A 255 35.97 15.26 -11.43
N GLN A 256 36.45 15.24 -12.67
CA GLN A 256 36.10 14.24 -13.67
C GLN A 256 36.91 12.94 -13.52
N ALA A 257 38.14 13.01 -13.02
CA ALA A 257 38.97 11.85 -12.72
C ALA A 257 38.61 11.19 -11.37
N CYS A 258 38.08 11.97 -10.42
CA CYS A 258 37.42 11.50 -9.20
C CYS A 258 35.95 11.26 -9.47
N ASP A 259 35.66 10.39 -10.43
CA ASP A 259 34.27 10.11 -10.74
C ASP A 259 33.57 9.60 -9.49
N THR A 260 32.32 10.08 -9.36
CA THR A 260 31.37 9.83 -8.28
C THR A 260 31.56 8.47 -7.64
N MET A 261 31.48 8.41 -6.30
CA MET A 261 31.32 7.17 -5.52
C MET A 261 30.94 5.98 -6.40
N LEU A 262 31.80 4.99 -6.51
CA LEU A 262 31.63 3.91 -7.48
C LEU A 262 30.93 2.72 -6.82
N SER A 263 30.09 2.00 -7.58
CA SER A 263 29.70 0.63 -7.22
C SER A 263 30.94 -0.24 -7.15
N LYS A 264 30.89 -1.36 -6.42
CA LYS A 264 32.00 -2.33 -6.39
C LYS A 264 32.50 -2.73 -7.78
N GLU A 265 31.62 -2.95 -8.75
CA GLU A 265 31.96 -3.33 -10.12
C GLU A 265 32.65 -2.19 -10.88
N ALA A 266 32.07 -0.98 -10.83
CA ALA A 266 32.67 0.21 -11.45
C ALA A 266 34.04 0.57 -10.83
N PHE A 267 34.23 0.35 -9.53
CA PHE A 267 35.53 0.51 -8.87
C PHE A 267 36.57 -0.47 -9.42
N LEU A 268 36.21 -1.75 -9.58
CA LEU A 268 37.11 -2.77 -10.13
C LEU A 268 37.49 -2.48 -11.58
N GLU A 269 36.59 -1.90 -12.39
CA GLU A 269 36.91 -1.42 -13.73
C GLU A 269 37.80 -0.18 -13.71
N HIS A 270 37.49 0.81 -12.86
CA HIS A 270 38.30 2.03 -12.68
C HIS A 270 39.74 1.70 -12.25
N PHE A 271 39.89 0.74 -11.34
CA PHE A 271 41.18 0.30 -10.82
C PHE A 271 42.15 -0.14 -11.93
N LYS A 272 41.65 -0.67 -13.06
CA LYS A 272 42.48 -1.16 -14.17
C LYS A 272 43.26 -0.06 -14.89
N TRP A 273 42.84 1.20 -14.79
CA TRP A 273 43.42 2.31 -15.55
C TRP A 273 43.77 3.54 -14.70
N CYS A 274 43.62 3.47 -13.37
CA CYS A 274 44.02 4.53 -12.45
C CYS A 274 45.56 4.73 -12.44
N LYS A 275 46.02 5.96 -12.73
CA LYS A 275 47.43 6.29 -12.93
C LYS A 275 48.25 6.55 -11.64
N GLU A 276 47.61 6.61 -10.47
CA GLU A 276 48.18 7.10 -9.18
C GLU A 276 48.36 6.00 -8.08
N LEU A 277 48.81 4.78 -8.40
CA LEU A 277 48.95 3.61 -7.48
C LEU A 277 50.10 3.75 -6.43
N PRO A 278 50.23 2.95 -5.31
CA PRO A 278 49.47 1.78 -4.83
C PRO A 278 49.01 1.80 -3.33
N VAL A 279 48.14 0.85 -2.96
CA VAL A 279 47.70 0.42 -1.59
C VAL A 279 47.12 1.50 -0.64
N ARG A 280 45.80 1.68 -0.72
CA ARG A 280 44.84 1.76 0.41
C ARG A 280 43.44 1.98 -0.16
N CYS A 281 42.56 0.99 -0.06
CA CYS A 281 41.14 1.21 -0.33
C CYS A 281 40.50 1.72 0.96
N ASN A 282 40.00 2.97 0.95
CA ASN A 282 39.25 3.50 2.08
C ASN A 282 37.76 3.37 1.79
N THR A 283 37.05 2.66 2.66
CA THR A 283 35.58 2.65 2.70
C THR A 283 35.02 3.79 3.57
N HIS A 284 35.83 4.82 3.85
CA HIS A 284 35.38 5.91 4.71
C HIS A 284 34.33 6.74 4.01
N SER A 285 33.12 6.76 4.57
CA SER A 285 32.17 7.81 4.23
C SER A 285 32.65 9.12 4.84
N ILE A 286 32.41 10.23 4.16
CA ILE A 286 32.66 11.60 4.64
C ILE A 286 31.91 11.88 5.98
N PHE A 287 31.07 10.94 6.43
CA PHE A 287 30.21 11.01 7.60
C PHE A 287 30.65 10.09 8.76
N ASP A 288 31.90 9.62 8.78
CA ASP A 288 32.33 8.54 9.69
C ASP A 288 32.22 8.85 11.21
N ARG A 289 31.93 7.77 11.95
CA ARG A 289 31.24 7.66 13.22
C ARG A 289 32.14 7.92 14.44
N THR A 290 31.87 9.00 15.17
CA THR A 290 31.97 9.04 16.65
C THR A 290 30.99 10.08 17.20
N THR A 291 29.82 9.62 17.65
CA THR A 291 28.87 10.24 18.63
C THR A 291 27.52 9.50 18.60
N LEU A 292 27.58 8.18 18.48
CA LEU A 292 26.45 7.29 18.77
C LEU A 292 26.94 6.31 19.83
N ASP A 293 27.16 6.83 21.05
CA ASP A 293 27.19 5.97 22.23
C ASP A 293 25.82 5.30 22.36
N HIS A 294 25.77 3.97 22.28
CA HIS A 294 25.08 3.10 23.24
C HIS A 294 25.36 1.62 22.93
N ASN A 295 25.67 0.89 24.01
CA ASN A 295 25.81 -0.57 24.08
C ASN A 295 24.68 -1.31 23.33
N PRO A 296 25.00 -2.34 22.52
CA PRO A 296 24.00 -3.25 21.96
C PRO A 296 23.52 -4.27 23.02
N PRO A 297 22.25 -4.73 22.96
CA PRO A 297 21.81 -5.89 23.73
C PRO A 297 22.36 -7.18 23.11
N GLN A 298 22.79 -8.10 23.97
CA GLN A 298 23.37 -9.41 23.63
C GLN A 298 22.34 -10.35 22.95
N PRO A 299 22.77 -11.24 22.04
CA PRO A 299 21.89 -12.24 21.42
C PRO A 299 21.60 -13.44 22.35
N ILE A 300 20.39 -13.99 22.23
CA ILE A 300 19.96 -15.25 22.87
C ILE A 300 20.23 -16.42 21.90
N PRO A 301 20.61 -17.63 22.37
CA PRO A 301 21.15 -18.69 21.52
C PRO A 301 20.11 -19.41 20.66
N SER A 302 20.54 -19.84 19.48
CA SER A 302 19.83 -20.72 18.56
C SER A 302 19.69 -22.15 19.12
N VAL A 303 18.46 -22.67 19.10
CA VAL A 303 18.18 -24.09 19.36
C VAL A 303 18.35 -24.86 18.06
N ASN A 304 19.31 -25.79 18.07
CA ASN A 304 19.50 -26.79 17.02
C ASN A 304 18.37 -27.81 17.06
N THR A 305 17.76 -28.11 15.90
CA THR A 305 17.01 -29.36 15.71
C THR A 305 17.68 -30.18 14.63
N SER A 306 18.33 -31.24 15.10
CA SER A 306 18.94 -32.31 14.35
C SER A 306 17.92 -33.09 13.52
N THR A 307 18.32 -33.41 12.31
CA THR A 307 17.79 -34.47 11.44
C THR A 307 17.68 -35.79 12.20
N ASN A 308 16.51 -36.43 12.17
CA ASN A 308 16.39 -37.84 12.51
C ASN A 308 15.55 -38.57 11.46
N THR A 309 16.21 -39.44 10.72
CA THR A 309 15.63 -40.43 9.80
C THR A 309 15.01 -41.55 10.61
N ASN A 310 13.72 -41.88 10.38
CA ASN A 310 13.27 -43.25 10.62
C ASN A 310 12.03 -43.64 9.79
N THR A 311 12.29 -44.58 8.89
CA THR A 311 11.54 -45.80 8.55
C THR A 311 10.01 -45.90 8.75
N ASN A 312 9.39 -46.35 7.65
CA ASN A 312 7.99 -46.74 7.39
C ASN A 312 7.43 -47.81 8.37
N PRO A 313 6.10 -48.01 8.49
CA PRO A 313 5.46 -48.93 7.56
C PRO A 313 3.98 -48.64 7.16
N GLN A 314 3.72 -48.90 5.86
CA GLN A 314 2.51 -49.42 5.20
C GLN A 314 1.18 -49.46 5.98
N ASN A 315 0.13 -48.85 5.38
CA ASN A 315 -1.22 -49.40 5.47
C ASN A 315 -1.93 -49.35 4.11
N LYS A 316 -2.47 -50.51 3.73
CA LYS A 316 -3.14 -50.81 2.44
C LYS A 316 -4.56 -50.23 2.45
N LEU A 317 -5.00 -49.64 1.34
CA LEU A 317 -6.42 -49.49 1.00
C LEU A 317 -6.69 -50.17 -0.35
N ASN A 318 -7.72 -51.03 -0.36
CA ASN A 318 -8.26 -51.71 -1.53
C ASN A 318 -8.99 -50.72 -2.47
N PRO A 319 -9.00 -50.96 -3.80
CA PRO A 319 -9.74 -50.15 -4.75
C PRO A 319 -11.21 -50.59 -4.85
N THR A 320 -12.15 -49.70 -4.53
CA THR A 320 -13.58 -49.85 -4.86
C THR A 320 -13.85 -49.39 -6.30
N GLN A 321 -14.83 -50.04 -6.93
CA GLN A 321 -15.23 -50.02 -8.34
C GLN A 321 -15.32 -48.62 -9.02
N PRO A 322 -15.15 -48.55 -10.36
CA PRO A 322 -15.26 -47.31 -11.11
C PRO A 322 -16.73 -46.82 -11.16
N ASN A 323 -16.93 -45.57 -10.73
CA ASN A 323 -18.18 -44.85 -10.91
C ASN A 323 -18.51 -44.64 -12.40
N PRO A 324 -19.80 -44.59 -12.78
CA PRO A 324 -20.22 -44.33 -14.16
C PRO A 324 -19.73 -42.94 -14.63
N PRO A 325 -19.53 -42.74 -15.95
CA PRO A 325 -19.00 -41.49 -16.50
C PRO A 325 -19.93 -40.31 -16.14
N PRO A 326 -19.37 -39.12 -15.86
CA PRO A 326 -20.18 -37.93 -15.61
C PRO A 326 -21.07 -37.60 -16.82
N PRO A 327 -22.24 -36.96 -16.60
CA PRO A 327 -23.16 -36.55 -17.68
C PRO A 327 -22.43 -35.72 -18.73
N GLN A 328 -22.92 -35.65 -19.98
CA GLN A 328 -22.12 -35.08 -21.08
C GLN A 328 -21.91 -33.54 -21.00
N LYS A 329 -22.81 -32.82 -20.30
CA LYS A 329 -22.81 -31.37 -19.98
C LYS A 329 -23.76 -31.13 -18.78
N MET A 330 -23.59 -30.00 -18.08
CA MET A 330 -24.51 -29.56 -17.01
C MET A 330 -25.37 -28.40 -17.49
N ASN A 331 -26.58 -28.27 -16.95
CA ASN A 331 -27.47 -27.13 -17.14
C ASN A 331 -27.44 -26.20 -15.91
N LEU A 332 -26.96 -24.97 -16.09
CA LEU A 332 -26.91 -23.92 -15.06
C LEU A 332 -27.99 -22.87 -15.33
N ALA A 333 -28.93 -22.71 -14.40
CA ALA A 333 -29.90 -21.62 -14.40
C ALA A 333 -29.37 -20.44 -13.57
N VAL A 334 -29.12 -19.30 -14.20
CA VAL A 334 -28.62 -18.07 -13.58
C VAL A 334 -29.79 -17.14 -13.30
N PHE A 335 -30.04 -16.82 -12.04
CA PHE A 335 -31.11 -15.89 -11.61
C PHE A 335 -30.55 -14.50 -11.31
N SER A 336 -31.41 -13.48 -11.31
CA SER A 336 -31.03 -12.08 -11.12
C SER A 336 -29.92 -11.62 -12.08
N ALA A 337 -29.84 -12.20 -13.28
CA ALA A 337 -28.75 -12.00 -14.21
C ALA A 337 -28.85 -10.62 -14.88
N LYS A 338 -27.81 -9.80 -14.75
CA LYS A 338 -27.67 -8.55 -15.48
C LYS A 338 -26.93 -8.78 -16.82
N PRO A 339 -26.93 -7.81 -17.76
CA PRO A 339 -26.23 -7.96 -19.03
C PRO A 339 -24.74 -8.32 -18.88
N TYR A 340 -24.05 -7.68 -17.94
CA TYR A 340 -22.65 -8.00 -17.65
C TYR A 340 -22.46 -9.43 -17.12
N ASP A 341 -23.37 -9.94 -16.28
CA ASP A 341 -23.29 -11.32 -15.79
C ASP A 341 -23.31 -12.31 -16.95
N ARG A 342 -24.17 -12.05 -17.95
CA ARG A 342 -24.27 -12.87 -19.16
C ARG A 342 -22.97 -12.90 -19.94
N ASP A 343 -22.36 -11.73 -20.16
CA ASP A 343 -21.14 -11.60 -20.95
C ASP A 343 -19.97 -12.32 -20.27
N PHE A 344 -19.71 -12.02 -18.99
CA PHE A 344 -18.59 -12.60 -18.24
C PHE A 344 -18.77 -14.09 -17.96
N LEU A 345 -19.97 -14.57 -17.60
CA LEU A 345 -20.21 -16.01 -17.39
C LEU A 345 -20.14 -16.80 -18.69
N THR A 346 -20.61 -16.23 -19.80
CA THR A 346 -20.48 -16.88 -21.13
C THR A 346 -19.02 -16.98 -21.53
N LEU A 347 -18.24 -15.91 -21.33
CA LEU A 347 -16.82 -15.90 -21.60
C LEU A 347 -16.08 -16.94 -20.74
N ALA A 348 -16.32 -16.95 -19.42
CA ALA A 348 -15.72 -17.91 -18.50
C ALA A 348 -16.12 -19.36 -18.80
N ASN A 349 -17.35 -19.60 -19.28
CA ASN A 349 -17.78 -20.94 -19.72
C ASN A 349 -17.06 -21.40 -21.00
N SER A 350 -16.68 -20.47 -21.88
CA SER A 350 -15.96 -20.77 -23.13
C SER A 350 -14.49 -21.10 -22.92
N THR A 351 -13.91 -20.76 -21.76
CA THR A 351 -12.52 -21.09 -21.41
C THR A 351 -12.39 -22.44 -20.70
N LEU A 352 -13.51 -23.04 -20.27
CA LEU A 352 -13.52 -24.36 -19.64
C LEU A 352 -13.36 -25.49 -20.65
N PRO A 353 -12.77 -26.65 -20.25
CA PRO A 353 -12.72 -27.83 -21.11
C PRO A 353 -14.10 -28.37 -21.48
N THR A 354 -15.06 -28.25 -20.56
CA THR A 354 -16.46 -28.67 -20.76
C THR A 354 -17.35 -27.44 -20.80
N HIS A 355 -18.00 -27.20 -21.93
CA HIS A 355 -18.94 -26.08 -22.05
C HIS A 355 -20.32 -26.49 -21.52
N HIS A 356 -20.73 -25.89 -20.40
CA HIS A 356 -22.04 -26.12 -19.80
C HIS A 356 -23.13 -25.31 -20.53
N THR A 357 -24.39 -25.72 -20.37
CA THR A 357 -25.54 -24.97 -20.87
C THR A 357 -25.92 -23.91 -19.84
N LEU A 358 -25.96 -22.64 -20.25
CA LEU A 358 -26.34 -21.52 -19.38
C LEU A 358 -27.71 -20.98 -19.79
N THR A 359 -28.64 -20.94 -18.84
CA THR A 359 -29.95 -20.29 -19.00
C THR A 359 -30.00 -19.08 -18.09
N PHE A 360 -30.28 -17.89 -18.63
CA PHE A 360 -30.27 -16.64 -17.86
C PHE A 360 -31.70 -16.14 -17.62
N HIS A 361 -31.99 -15.80 -16.37
CA HIS A 361 -33.21 -15.16 -15.90
C HIS A 361 -32.86 -13.82 -15.28
N ASP A 362 -33.50 -12.75 -15.75
CA ASP A 362 -33.31 -11.38 -15.27
C ASP A 362 -34.09 -11.07 -13.98
N PHE A 363 -35.04 -11.94 -13.62
CA PHE A 363 -35.82 -11.89 -12.39
C PHE A 363 -35.18 -12.68 -11.23
N PRO A 364 -35.51 -12.32 -9.97
CA PRO A 364 -34.95 -12.97 -8.79
C PRO A 364 -35.51 -14.38 -8.56
N LEU A 365 -34.70 -15.21 -7.90
CA LEU A 365 -35.14 -16.48 -7.36
C LEU A 365 -35.95 -16.26 -6.08
N THR A 366 -37.17 -16.76 -6.05
CA THR A 366 -38.15 -16.64 -4.97
C THR A 366 -38.91 -17.97 -4.86
N ALA A 367 -39.80 -18.10 -3.86
CA ALA A 367 -40.67 -19.27 -3.75
C ALA A 367 -41.53 -19.48 -5.02
N ASP A 368 -41.97 -18.39 -5.66
CA ASP A 368 -42.83 -18.44 -6.85
C ASP A 368 -42.04 -18.74 -8.14
N THR A 369 -40.77 -18.33 -8.19
CA THR A 369 -39.92 -18.51 -9.38
C THR A 369 -39.02 -19.76 -9.31
N ALA A 370 -38.85 -20.37 -8.14
CA ALA A 370 -38.07 -21.60 -7.97
C ALA A 370 -38.48 -22.77 -8.88
N PRO A 371 -39.77 -23.01 -9.19
CA PRO A 371 -40.17 -24.04 -10.14
C PRO A 371 -39.61 -23.86 -11.56
N LEU A 372 -39.22 -22.64 -11.95
CA LEU A 372 -38.63 -22.35 -13.26
C LEU A 372 -37.21 -22.93 -13.40
N ALA A 373 -36.56 -23.32 -12.30
CA ALA A 373 -35.29 -24.03 -12.31
C ALA A 373 -35.45 -25.56 -12.53
N SER A 374 -36.66 -26.07 -12.73
CA SER A 374 -36.90 -27.51 -12.93
C SER A 374 -36.12 -28.05 -14.12
N GLY A 375 -35.33 -29.10 -13.89
CA GLY A 375 -34.43 -29.68 -14.90
C GLY A 375 -33.07 -28.98 -15.03
N ALA A 376 -32.77 -27.96 -14.20
CA ALA A 376 -31.42 -27.43 -14.07
C ALA A 376 -30.62 -28.24 -13.03
N ASP A 377 -29.43 -28.69 -13.41
CA ASP A 377 -28.53 -29.43 -12.53
C ASP A 377 -27.95 -28.53 -11.44
N ALA A 378 -27.77 -27.25 -11.76
CA ALA A 378 -27.25 -26.23 -10.86
C ALA A 378 -27.99 -24.89 -11.02
N VAL A 379 -28.01 -24.08 -9.97
CA VAL A 379 -28.46 -22.69 -10.01
C VAL A 379 -27.32 -21.73 -9.64
N CYS A 380 -27.26 -20.59 -10.31
CA CYS A 380 -26.35 -19.49 -9.98
C CYS A 380 -27.16 -18.29 -9.48
N VAL A 381 -26.85 -17.82 -8.28
CA VAL A 381 -27.61 -16.81 -7.54
C VAL A 381 -26.73 -15.66 -7.04
N PHE A 382 -27.36 -14.56 -6.67
CA PHE A 382 -26.74 -13.37 -6.08
C PHE A 382 -27.42 -12.97 -4.76
N VAL A 383 -27.00 -11.85 -4.17
CA VAL A 383 -27.34 -11.47 -2.78
C VAL A 383 -28.84 -11.28 -2.50
N ASN A 384 -29.65 -10.97 -3.52
CA ASN A 384 -31.09 -10.71 -3.38
C ASN A 384 -31.96 -11.94 -3.66
N ASP A 385 -31.36 -13.06 -4.07
CA ASP A 385 -32.09 -14.30 -4.35
C ASP A 385 -32.45 -15.02 -3.04
N ALA A 386 -33.67 -15.55 -2.95
CA ALA A 386 -34.16 -16.23 -1.76
C ALA A 386 -33.74 -17.70 -1.75
N LEU A 387 -32.95 -18.10 -0.76
CA LEU A 387 -32.50 -19.48 -0.56
C LEU A 387 -32.91 -20.02 0.82
N SER A 388 -34.19 -19.79 1.15
CA SER A 388 -34.84 -20.35 2.34
C SER A 388 -35.15 -21.84 2.19
N ALA A 389 -35.39 -22.55 3.30
CA ALA A 389 -35.67 -23.98 3.26
C ALA A 389 -36.77 -24.41 2.26
N PRO A 390 -37.94 -23.73 2.17
CA PRO A 390 -38.95 -24.07 1.16
C PRO A 390 -38.44 -23.96 -0.27
N VAL A 391 -37.66 -22.93 -0.58
CA VAL A 391 -37.08 -22.74 -1.91
C VAL A 391 -36.08 -23.85 -2.22
N LEU A 392 -35.19 -24.18 -1.27
CA LEU A 392 -34.22 -25.26 -1.44
C LEU A 392 -34.89 -26.62 -1.69
N GLN A 393 -35.99 -26.90 -1.00
CA GLN A 393 -36.79 -28.11 -1.21
C GLN A 393 -37.39 -28.16 -2.63
N THR A 394 -37.95 -27.04 -3.11
CA THR A 394 -38.47 -26.94 -4.48
C THR A 394 -37.37 -27.15 -5.52
N LEU A 395 -36.20 -26.53 -5.35
CA LEU A 395 -35.06 -26.70 -6.25
C LEU A 395 -34.58 -28.16 -6.28
N HIS A 396 -34.42 -28.77 -5.10
CA HIS A 396 -33.98 -30.16 -4.99
C HIS A 396 -34.99 -31.13 -5.64
N ALA A 397 -36.30 -30.91 -5.44
CA ALA A 397 -37.37 -31.67 -6.07
C ALA A 397 -37.39 -31.48 -7.60
N GLY A 398 -37.05 -30.29 -8.08
CA GLY A 398 -36.89 -29.97 -9.51
C GLY A 398 -35.63 -30.55 -10.16
N GLY A 399 -34.75 -31.20 -9.40
CA GLY A 399 -33.55 -31.88 -9.90
C GLY A 399 -32.22 -31.15 -9.65
N THR A 400 -32.25 -29.94 -9.08
CA THR A 400 -31.02 -29.20 -8.77
C THR A 400 -30.19 -29.92 -7.72
N ARG A 401 -28.87 -29.95 -7.92
CA ARG A 401 -27.90 -30.58 -7.01
C ARG A 401 -26.78 -29.64 -6.58
N ALA A 402 -26.60 -28.50 -7.25
CA ALA A 402 -25.62 -27.48 -6.86
C ALA A 402 -26.21 -26.06 -6.85
N ILE A 403 -25.75 -25.26 -5.89
CA ILE A 403 -26.07 -23.85 -5.73
C ILE A 403 -24.75 -23.07 -5.73
N LEU A 404 -24.61 -22.16 -6.69
CA LEU A 404 -23.41 -21.35 -6.88
C LEU A 404 -23.75 -19.90 -6.59
N LEU A 405 -23.09 -19.31 -5.60
CA LEU A 405 -23.21 -17.90 -5.31
C LEU A 405 -22.11 -17.15 -6.05
N ARG A 406 -22.49 -16.22 -6.93
CA ARG A 406 -21.54 -15.30 -7.59
C ARG A 406 -21.17 -14.09 -6.72
N CYS A 407 -21.16 -14.29 -5.40
CA CYS A 407 -20.85 -13.29 -4.40
C CYS A 407 -20.18 -13.94 -3.18
N ALA A 408 -19.62 -13.10 -2.29
CA ALA A 408 -18.97 -13.58 -1.08
C ALA A 408 -19.97 -13.91 0.05
N GLY A 409 -21.01 -13.09 0.19
CA GLY A 409 -22.00 -13.23 1.27
C GLY A 409 -22.98 -14.38 1.02
N TYR A 410 -23.35 -15.10 2.08
CA TYR A 410 -24.26 -16.25 2.01
C TYR A 410 -25.29 -16.32 3.13
N ASN A 411 -25.59 -15.19 3.79
CA ASN A 411 -26.56 -15.15 4.90
C ASN A 411 -27.99 -15.50 4.50
N HIS A 412 -28.34 -15.25 3.24
CA HIS A 412 -29.67 -15.52 2.68
C HIS A 412 -29.86 -17.02 2.35
N VAL A 413 -28.85 -17.86 2.61
CA VAL A 413 -28.87 -19.31 2.33
C VAL A 413 -29.06 -20.11 3.61
N ASP A 414 -30.09 -20.95 3.63
CA ASP A 414 -30.26 -21.97 4.67
C ASP A 414 -29.30 -23.14 4.44
N LEU A 415 -28.06 -22.99 4.91
CA LEU A 415 -27.01 -24.00 4.77
C LEU A 415 -27.35 -25.31 5.49
N ALA A 416 -28.12 -25.27 6.58
CA ALA A 416 -28.49 -26.45 7.33
C ALA A 416 -29.48 -27.31 6.52
N GLU A 417 -30.45 -26.66 5.88
CA GLU A 417 -31.35 -27.35 4.97
C GLU A 417 -30.64 -27.83 3.71
N ALA A 418 -29.71 -27.04 3.16
CA ALA A 418 -28.91 -27.47 2.01
C ALA A 418 -28.10 -28.74 2.31
N GLU A 419 -27.46 -28.83 3.48
CA GLU A 419 -26.80 -30.05 3.97
C GLU A 419 -27.79 -31.21 4.11
N ARG A 420 -28.96 -30.98 4.71
CA ARG A 420 -29.99 -32.01 4.90
C ARG A 420 -30.49 -32.59 3.57
N LEU A 421 -30.54 -31.76 2.52
CA LEU A 421 -30.95 -32.16 1.17
C LEU A 421 -29.79 -32.72 0.33
N GLY A 422 -28.56 -32.68 0.82
CA GLY A 422 -27.37 -33.11 0.09
C GLY A 422 -27.00 -32.21 -1.10
N LEU A 423 -27.41 -30.94 -1.07
CA LEU A 423 -27.08 -29.95 -2.09
C LEU A 423 -25.64 -29.49 -1.93
N ALA A 424 -24.88 -29.40 -3.02
CA ALA A 424 -23.61 -28.69 -3.02
C ALA A 424 -23.86 -27.19 -3.00
N VAL A 425 -23.14 -26.44 -2.17
CA VAL A 425 -23.23 -24.97 -2.11
C VAL A 425 -21.82 -24.40 -2.14
N ALA A 426 -21.53 -23.49 -3.07
CA ALA A 426 -20.24 -22.83 -3.17
C ALA A 426 -20.37 -21.34 -3.46
N ASN A 427 -19.46 -20.52 -2.94
CA ASN A 427 -19.46 -19.07 -3.15
C ASN A 427 -18.18 -18.57 -3.85
N VAL A 428 -18.10 -17.25 -4.05
CA VAL A 428 -16.86 -16.57 -4.47
C VAL A 428 -16.33 -15.79 -3.26
N PRO A 429 -15.35 -16.33 -2.51
CA PRO A 429 -15.02 -15.82 -1.18
C PRO A 429 -14.38 -14.43 -1.15
N ALA A 430 -13.67 -14.05 -2.21
CA ALA A 430 -13.09 -12.73 -2.38
C ALA A 430 -12.87 -12.47 -3.87
N TYR A 431 -13.03 -11.22 -4.28
CA TYR A 431 -12.78 -10.72 -5.62
C TYR A 431 -12.20 -9.31 -5.52
N ALA A 432 -11.17 -9.04 -6.34
CA ALA A 432 -10.50 -7.75 -6.53
C ALA A 432 -10.55 -6.76 -5.35
N PRO A 433 -9.84 -7.02 -4.24
CA PRO A 433 -9.73 -6.06 -3.12
C PRO A 433 -9.17 -4.70 -3.57
N GLU A 434 -8.38 -4.68 -4.63
CA GLU A 434 -7.88 -3.49 -5.31
C GLU A 434 -9.04 -2.64 -5.87
N ALA A 435 -10.03 -3.25 -6.54
CA ALA A 435 -11.18 -2.54 -7.09
C ALA A 435 -11.95 -1.78 -6.00
N VAL A 436 -12.19 -2.44 -4.86
CA VAL A 436 -12.90 -1.83 -3.73
C VAL A 436 -12.09 -0.67 -3.13
N ALA A 437 -10.77 -0.83 -3.02
CA ALA A 437 -9.89 0.20 -2.49
C ALA A 437 -9.77 1.40 -3.46
N GLU A 438 -9.67 1.14 -4.76
CA GLU A 438 -9.66 2.15 -5.82
C GLU A 438 -10.96 2.96 -5.83
N PHE A 439 -12.10 2.28 -5.69
CA PHE A 439 -13.39 2.93 -5.59
C PHE A 439 -13.49 3.83 -4.35
N ALA A 440 -13.04 3.34 -3.18
CA ALA A 440 -13.00 4.16 -1.97
C ALA A 440 -12.10 5.40 -2.12
N ALA A 441 -10.95 5.25 -2.78
CA ALA A 441 -10.06 6.38 -3.10
C ALA A 441 -10.71 7.36 -4.09
N ALA A 442 -11.46 6.87 -5.08
CA ALA A 442 -12.21 7.69 -6.02
C ALA A 442 -13.32 8.50 -5.31
N LEU A 443 -14.06 7.88 -4.38
CA LEU A 443 -15.05 8.56 -3.54
C LEU A 443 -14.41 9.64 -2.65
N LEU A 444 -13.27 9.33 -2.02
CA LEU A 444 -12.51 10.30 -1.25
C LEU A 444 -12.11 11.50 -2.10
N GLN A 445 -11.62 11.27 -3.33
CA GLN A 445 -11.24 12.35 -4.22
C GLN A 445 -12.47 13.14 -4.71
N THR A 446 -13.59 12.49 -4.95
CA THR A 446 -14.87 13.13 -5.29
C THR A 446 -15.26 14.17 -4.23
N LEU A 447 -15.20 13.80 -2.95
CA LEU A 447 -15.45 14.72 -1.85
C LEU A 447 -14.36 15.80 -1.73
N ASN A 448 -13.09 15.42 -1.79
CA ASN A 448 -11.94 16.31 -1.61
C ASN A 448 -11.85 17.40 -2.69
N ARG A 449 -12.08 17.02 -3.96
CA ARG A 449 -12.08 17.92 -5.11
C ARG A 449 -13.35 18.77 -5.21
N ARG A 450 -14.31 18.53 -4.32
CA ARG A 450 -15.58 19.26 -4.21
C ARG A 450 -16.47 19.12 -5.44
N THR A 451 -16.40 18.00 -6.15
CA THR A 451 -17.47 17.65 -7.12
C THR A 451 -18.79 17.47 -6.36
N HIS A 452 -18.72 16.94 -5.13
CA HIS A 452 -19.73 17.12 -4.08
C HIS A 452 -19.19 18.07 -3.01
N ARG A 453 -19.98 19.05 -2.57
CA ARG A 453 -19.51 20.24 -1.82
C ARG A 453 -19.13 19.96 -0.36
N ALA A 454 -18.15 19.11 -0.12
CA ALA A 454 -17.66 18.79 1.22
C ALA A 454 -16.69 19.84 1.78
N ARG A 455 -16.83 20.16 3.08
CA ARG A 455 -15.91 21.03 3.83
C ARG A 455 -15.74 20.52 5.25
N GLY A 456 -14.56 20.02 5.60
CA GLY A 456 -14.26 19.48 6.92
C GLY A 456 -14.00 17.96 6.88
N PRO A 457 -14.19 17.25 8.01
CA PRO A 457 -13.98 15.80 8.09
C PRO A 457 -14.83 15.05 7.06
N MET A 458 -14.29 13.99 6.47
CA MET A 458 -14.98 13.15 5.49
C MET A 458 -15.06 11.71 5.98
N LEU A 459 -16.21 11.07 5.77
CA LEU A 459 -16.41 9.65 6.05
C LEU A 459 -16.69 8.93 4.73
N ILE A 460 -15.96 7.84 4.48
CA ILE A 460 -16.16 6.97 3.33
C ILE A 460 -16.43 5.57 3.87
N ASN A 461 -17.52 4.94 3.43
CA ASN A 461 -17.84 3.56 3.78
C ASN A 461 -18.14 2.75 2.51
N THR A 462 -17.21 1.85 2.18
CA THR A 462 -17.35 0.81 1.14
C THR A 462 -17.33 -0.59 1.74
N SER A 463 -17.49 -0.69 3.07
CA SER A 463 -17.38 -1.96 3.80
C SER A 463 -18.76 -2.56 4.04
N ARG A 464 -19.43 -2.19 5.12
CA ARG A 464 -20.78 -2.67 5.45
C ARG A 464 -21.66 -1.53 5.92
N GLY A 465 -22.93 -1.55 5.53
CA GLY A 465 -23.92 -0.54 5.92
C GLY A 465 -24.04 -0.41 7.45
N GLY A 466 -24.20 -1.53 8.16
CA GLY A 466 -24.41 -1.56 9.61
C GLY A 466 -23.25 -1.05 10.49
N LEU A 467 -22.11 -0.66 9.91
CA LEU A 467 -21.03 0.02 10.65
C LEU A 467 -21.36 1.48 10.95
N VAL A 468 -22.27 2.07 10.19
CA VAL A 468 -22.60 3.48 10.25
C VAL A 468 -24.09 3.61 10.55
N ARG A 469 -24.42 4.17 11.71
CA ARG A 469 -25.81 4.49 12.05
C ARG A 469 -26.25 5.73 11.28
N THR A 470 -27.22 5.55 10.39
CA THR A 470 -27.67 6.56 9.42
C THR A 470 -28.14 7.85 10.12
N GLU A 471 -28.98 7.74 11.15
CA GLU A 471 -29.46 8.87 11.96
C GLU A 471 -28.32 9.74 12.51
N SER A 472 -27.25 9.11 13.00
CA SER A 472 -26.11 9.80 13.62
C SER A 472 -25.31 10.60 12.59
N VAL A 473 -25.14 10.03 11.39
CA VAL A 473 -24.47 10.73 10.29
C VAL A 473 -25.30 11.88 9.78
N ILE A 474 -26.62 11.73 9.66
CA ILE A 474 -27.52 12.84 9.32
C ILE A 474 -27.38 13.98 10.34
N ALA A 475 -27.34 13.67 11.63
CA ALA A 475 -27.14 14.67 12.68
C ALA A 475 -25.75 15.34 12.60
N ALA A 476 -24.69 14.56 12.33
CA ALA A 476 -23.32 15.06 12.17
C ALA A 476 -23.16 15.97 10.94
N LEU A 477 -23.83 15.65 9.84
CA LEU A 477 -23.87 16.48 8.62
C LEU A 477 -24.60 17.80 8.88
N LYS A 478 -25.79 17.74 9.49
CA LYS A 478 -26.58 18.94 9.83
C LYS A 478 -25.84 19.87 10.81
N SER A 479 -25.15 19.30 11.80
CA SER A 479 -24.34 20.05 12.76
C SER A 479 -22.97 20.48 12.23
N LYS A 480 -22.62 20.10 10.99
CA LYS A 480 -21.33 20.38 10.33
C LYS A 480 -20.10 19.77 11.03
N HIS A 481 -20.28 18.81 11.94
CA HIS A 481 -19.18 17.99 12.46
C HIS A 481 -18.63 17.08 11.37
N LEU A 482 -19.52 16.58 10.49
CA LEU A 482 -19.13 15.88 9.28
C LEU A 482 -19.24 16.83 8.08
N GLY A 483 -18.11 17.01 7.40
CA GLY A 483 -17.98 17.86 6.23
C GLY A 483 -18.40 17.21 4.93
N GLY A 484 -18.33 15.87 4.83
CA GLY A 484 -18.82 15.11 3.70
C GLY A 484 -18.94 13.61 3.98
N LEU A 485 -19.78 12.94 3.21
CA LEU A 485 -20.06 11.51 3.35
C LEU A 485 -20.04 10.85 1.98
N ALA A 486 -19.40 9.69 1.86
CA ALA A 486 -19.58 8.81 0.72
C ALA A 486 -19.93 7.40 1.23
N LEU A 487 -21.05 6.87 0.76
CA LEU A 487 -21.53 5.53 1.09
C LEU A 487 -21.62 4.73 -0.21
N ASP A 488 -20.90 3.63 -0.31
CA ASP A 488 -21.22 2.60 -1.30
C ASP A 488 -22.19 1.56 -0.74
N VAL A 489 -22.27 1.46 0.58
CA VAL A 489 -23.14 0.54 1.31
C VAL A 489 -24.01 1.31 2.29
N TYR A 490 -25.24 0.87 2.46
CA TYR A 490 -26.25 1.54 3.27
C TYR A 490 -26.88 0.57 4.29
N GLU A 491 -27.25 1.09 5.46
CA GLU A 491 -27.72 0.29 6.60
C GLU A 491 -28.97 -0.55 6.25
N ALA A 492 -29.89 0.00 5.48
CA ALA A 492 -31.09 -0.68 5.00
C ALA A 492 -31.05 -0.97 3.48
N GLU A 493 -29.86 -1.31 2.94
CA GLU A 493 -29.68 -1.51 1.50
C GLU A 493 -30.45 -2.70 0.90
N ALA A 494 -30.75 -3.73 1.69
CA ALA A 494 -31.29 -5.00 1.20
C ALA A 494 -32.63 -4.87 0.45
N ALA A 495 -33.46 -3.88 0.79
CA ALA A 495 -34.75 -3.66 0.16
C ALA A 495 -34.69 -2.71 -1.06
N LEU A 496 -33.55 -2.06 -1.31
CA LEU A 496 -33.44 -0.94 -2.24
C LEU A 496 -32.34 -1.11 -3.30
N PHE A 497 -31.26 -1.81 -2.96
CA PHE A 497 -30.10 -1.91 -3.85
C PHE A 497 -30.27 -3.08 -4.84
N TYR A 498 -29.69 -2.93 -6.04
CA TYR A 498 -29.74 -3.86 -7.18
C TYR A 498 -31.10 -4.01 -7.90
N GLN A 499 -32.12 -3.25 -7.49
CA GLN A 499 -33.40 -3.13 -8.17
C GLN A 499 -33.58 -1.73 -8.76
N ASP A 500 -34.38 -1.62 -9.81
CA ASP A 500 -34.72 -0.34 -10.42
C ASP A 500 -35.98 0.23 -9.76
N HIS A 501 -35.81 1.27 -8.94
CA HIS A 501 -36.89 1.99 -8.28
C HIS A 501 -37.22 3.33 -8.96
N SER A 502 -36.79 3.54 -10.21
CA SER A 502 -36.99 4.82 -10.92
C SER A 502 -38.46 5.23 -11.12
N ALA A 503 -39.37 4.25 -11.15
CA ALA A 503 -40.82 4.45 -11.26
C ALA A 503 -41.57 4.32 -9.92
N GLU A 504 -40.85 4.10 -8.82
CA GLU A 504 -41.42 3.79 -7.51
C GLU A 504 -41.17 4.92 -6.51
N ILE A 505 -42.04 5.02 -5.50
CA ILE A 505 -41.83 5.94 -4.38
C ILE A 505 -41.00 5.21 -3.32
N ILE A 506 -39.72 5.58 -3.22
CA ILE A 506 -38.82 5.10 -2.17
C ILE A 506 -39.36 5.57 -0.81
N GLN A 507 -39.76 4.61 0.04
CA GLN A 507 -40.34 4.87 1.37
C GLN A 507 -39.27 5.16 2.44
N ASP A 508 -37.99 4.97 2.12
CA ASP A 508 -36.88 5.24 3.04
C ASP A 508 -36.57 6.75 3.09
N ASP A 509 -37.20 7.41 4.05
CA ASP A 509 -37.01 8.85 4.32
C ASP A 509 -35.57 9.22 4.67
N GLU A 510 -34.78 8.30 5.24
CA GLU A 510 -33.41 8.58 5.65
C GLU A 510 -32.47 8.58 4.45
N LEU A 511 -32.58 7.58 3.58
CA LEU A 511 -31.86 7.53 2.31
C LEU A 511 -32.21 8.73 1.44
N MET A 512 -33.51 9.03 1.29
CA MET A 512 -33.95 10.18 0.51
C MET A 512 -33.40 11.48 1.08
N ARG A 513 -33.36 11.62 2.40
CA ARG A 513 -32.74 12.78 3.06
C ARG A 513 -31.24 12.85 2.79
N LEU A 514 -30.51 11.73 2.88
CA LEU A 514 -29.07 11.70 2.58
C LEU A 514 -28.78 12.15 1.15
N MET A 515 -29.56 11.67 0.18
CA MET A 515 -29.40 12.03 -1.25
C MET A 515 -29.66 13.51 -1.53
N THR A 516 -30.38 14.23 -0.67
CA THR A 516 -30.59 15.68 -0.81
C THR A 516 -29.38 16.53 -0.39
N PHE A 517 -28.45 15.96 0.38
CA PHE A 517 -27.30 16.73 0.87
C PHE A 517 -26.23 16.90 -0.22
N PRO A 518 -25.78 18.15 -0.48
CA PRO A 518 -24.84 18.43 -1.58
C PRO A 518 -23.41 17.93 -1.32
N ASN A 519 -23.12 17.50 -0.10
CA ASN A 519 -21.84 16.99 0.36
C ASN A 519 -21.88 15.48 0.67
N VAL A 520 -22.91 14.79 0.15
CA VAL A 520 -23.10 13.35 0.30
C VAL A 520 -23.09 12.69 -1.07
N VAL A 521 -22.45 11.53 -1.15
CA VAL A 521 -22.49 10.62 -2.30
C VAL A 521 -23.01 9.28 -1.81
N VAL A 522 -23.99 8.71 -2.51
CA VAL A 522 -24.45 7.35 -2.27
C VAL A 522 -24.33 6.58 -3.58
N CYS A 523 -23.67 5.42 -3.52
CA CYS A 523 -23.52 4.46 -4.60
C CYS A 523 -24.22 3.16 -4.20
N GLY A 524 -24.58 2.34 -5.19
CA GLY A 524 -25.38 1.13 -5.00
C GLY A 524 -24.55 -0.15 -4.90
N HIS A 525 -23.67 -0.24 -3.91
CA HIS A 525 -22.79 -1.39 -3.66
C HIS A 525 -22.03 -1.81 -4.93
N GLN A 526 -21.33 -0.83 -5.50
CA GLN A 526 -20.62 -0.89 -6.79
C GLN A 526 -19.10 -0.95 -6.65
N ALA A 527 -18.54 -0.97 -5.44
CA ALA A 527 -17.10 -0.95 -5.25
C ALA A 527 -16.34 -2.10 -5.94
N PHE A 528 -17.02 -3.22 -6.20
CA PHE A 528 -16.45 -4.35 -6.93
C PHE A 528 -16.67 -4.30 -8.45
N PHE A 529 -17.39 -3.31 -8.97
CA PHE A 529 -17.92 -3.35 -10.34
C PHE A 529 -16.85 -2.93 -11.38
N THR A 530 -15.83 -3.77 -11.56
CA THR A 530 -14.75 -3.63 -12.55
C THR A 530 -14.65 -4.86 -13.45
N GLU A 531 -13.99 -4.73 -14.60
CA GLU A 531 -13.80 -5.85 -15.53
C GLU A 531 -13.02 -7.00 -14.89
N GLU A 532 -11.98 -6.69 -14.10
CA GLU A 532 -11.16 -7.67 -13.41
C GLU A 532 -11.97 -8.44 -12.37
N ALA A 533 -12.73 -7.73 -11.54
CA ALA A 533 -13.54 -8.33 -10.49
C ALA A 533 -14.65 -9.23 -11.07
N LEU A 534 -15.35 -8.76 -12.11
CA LEU A 534 -16.41 -9.53 -12.78
C LEU A 534 -15.83 -10.77 -13.48
N THR A 535 -14.63 -10.66 -14.06
CA THR A 535 -13.90 -11.79 -14.63
C THR A 535 -13.56 -12.82 -13.55
N GLU A 536 -12.98 -12.40 -12.42
CA GLU A 536 -12.65 -13.29 -11.31
C GLU A 536 -13.89 -13.99 -10.73
N ILE A 537 -14.99 -13.26 -10.56
CA ILE A 537 -16.27 -13.80 -10.10
C ILE A 537 -16.79 -14.85 -11.06
N ALA A 538 -16.81 -14.55 -12.36
CA ALA A 538 -17.30 -15.47 -13.38
C ALA A 538 -16.43 -16.73 -13.47
N GLU A 539 -15.10 -16.58 -13.54
CA GLU A 539 -14.16 -17.70 -13.56
C GLU A 539 -14.22 -18.55 -12.30
N CYS A 540 -14.38 -17.95 -11.12
CA CYS A 540 -14.53 -18.69 -9.88
C CYS A 540 -15.86 -19.46 -9.85
N THR A 541 -16.96 -18.82 -10.26
CA THR A 541 -18.29 -19.43 -10.31
C THR A 541 -18.30 -20.63 -11.27
N MET A 542 -17.74 -20.46 -12.47
CA MET A 542 -17.69 -21.51 -13.49
C MET A 542 -16.73 -22.64 -13.09
N ARG A 543 -15.59 -22.34 -12.44
CA ARG A 543 -14.73 -23.39 -11.86
C ARG A 543 -15.42 -24.17 -10.76
N ASN A 544 -16.21 -23.52 -9.89
CA ASN A 544 -16.98 -24.23 -8.87
C ASN A 544 -18.00 -25.20 -9.50
N LEU A 545 -18.61 -24.82 -10.63
CA LEU A 545 -19.48 -25.71 -11.40
C LEU A 545 -18.72 -26.90 -11.99
N ASP A 546 -17.55 -26.65 -12.59
CA ASP A 546 -16.73 -27.70 -13.22
C ASP A 546 -16.14 -28.66 -12.16
N ASP A 547 -15.72 -28.15 -10.99
CA ASP A 547 -15.31 -28.98 -9.85
C ASP A 547 -16.46 -29.90 -9.42
N PHE A 548 -17.68 -29.38 -9.31
CA PHE A 548 -18.87 -30.15 -8.99
C PHE A 548 -19.17 -31.21 -10.05
N TYR A 549 -19.10 -30.84 -11.33
CA TYR A 549 -19.31 -31.73 -12.47
C TYR A 549 -18.31 -32.91 -12.49
N ASN A 550 -17.02 -32.61 -12.30
CA ASN A 550 -15.95 -33.59 -12.28
C ASN A 550 -15.86 -34.38 -10.96
N ARG A 551 -16.73 -34.07 -9.99
CA ARG A 551 -16.71 -34.64 -8.63
C ARG A 551 -15.37 -34.44 -7.91
N ILE A 552 -14.77 -33.27 -8.08
CA ILE A 552 -13.53 -32.82 -7.44
C ILE A 552 -13.87 -31.94 -6.22
N PRO A 553 -13.09 -32.01 -5.12
CA PRO A 553 -13.33 -31.18 -3.95
C PRO A 553 -13.30 -29.68 -4.28
N CYS A 554 -14.45 -29.03 -4.16
CA CYS A 554 -14.54 -27.59 -4.36
C CYS A 554 -13.99 -26.86 -3.12
N LYS A 555 -12.92 -26.09 -3.31
CA LYS A 555 -12.30 -25.28 -2.24
C LYS A 555 -13.24 -24.24 -1.62
N ASN A 556 -14.27 -23.84 -2.36
CA ASN A 556 -15.23 -22.80 -1.98
C ASN A 556 -16.55 -23.37 -1.44
N ALA A 557 -16.60 -24.67 -1.12
CA ALA A 557 -17.79 -25.32 -0.59
C ALA A 557 -18.17 -24.76 0.80
N LEU A 558 -19.45 -24.50 1.01
CA LEU A 558 -20.01 -23.98 2.26
C LEU A 558 -20.65 -25.07 3.14
N VAL A 559 -20.84 -26.27 2.59
CA VAL A 559 -21.51 -27.42 3.22
C VAL A 559 -20.53 -28.59 3.38
N LYS A 560 -20.71 -29.40 4.43
CA LYS A 560 -19.82 -30.53 4.76
C LYS A 560 -20.14 -31.80 3.98
N GLU A 561 -21.43 -32.08 3.78
CA GLU A 561 -21.96 -33.31 3.18
C GLU A 561 -22.93 -32.97 2.04
N GLY A 562 -22.40 -32.38 0.98
CA GLY A 562 -22.92 -32.48 -0.39
C GLY A 562 -21.86 -33.18 -1.23
N HIS A 563 -22.21 -33.80 -2.35
CA HIS A 563 -21.23 -34.55 -3.15
C HIS A 563 -19.93 -33.74 -3.32
N VAL A 564 -18.87 -34.33 -2.76
CA VAL A 564 -17.48 -33.89 -2.62
C VAL A 564 -17.09 -33.05 -1.39
N LEU A 565 -16.39 -33.73 -0.48
CA LEU A 565 -15.82 -33.24 0.78
C LEU A 565 -14.79 -32.11 0.57
N ALA A 566 -15.01 -30.93 1.15
CA ALA A 566 -13.94 -30.01 1.53
C ALA A 566 -14.20 -29.34 2.90
N ARG A 567 -13.11 -29.13 3.63
CA ARG A 567 -13.03 -28.86 5.08
C ARG A 567 -13.40 -27.41 5.44
N ARG A 568 -14.07 -27.23 6.58
CA ARG A 568 -14.51 -25.93 7.13
C ARG A 568 -13.41 -25.26 7.96
N GLU A 569 -12.89 -24.11 7.51
CA GLU A 569 -12.44 -22.97 8.36
C GLU A 569 -12.65 -21.64 7.62
N SER A 570 -13.90 -21.34 7.27
CA SER A 570 -14.31 -19.97 6.94
C SER A 570 -15.53 -19.63 7.79
N LEU A 571 -15.37 -18.64 8.67
CA LEU A 571 -16.46 -18.11 9.48
C LEU A 571 -17.50 -17.49 8.55
N PRO A 572 -18.80 -17.56 8.90
CA PRO A 572 -19.85 -16.80 8.21
C PRO A 572 -19.45 -15.34 8.12
N VAL A 573 -19.21 -14.89 6.89
CA VAL A 573 -19.15 -13.48 6.55
C VAL A 573 -20.61 -13.01 6.65
N ARG A 574 -21.05 -12.76 7.89
CA ARG A 574 -22.41 -12.31 8.18
C ARG A 574 -22.62 -10.98 7.44
N ILE A 575 -23.28 -11.03 6.26
CA ILE A 575 -23.93 -9.91 5.56
C ILE A 575 -24.62 -9.00 6.57
#